data_AF-A0A969HCP8-F1
#
_entry.id   AF-A0A969HCP8-F1
#
_cell.length_a   1.000
_cell.length_b   1.000
_cell.length_c   1.000
_cell.angle_alpha   90.00
_cell.angle_beta   90.00
_cell.angle_gamma   90.00
#
_symmetry.space_group_name_H-M   'P 1'
#
loop_
_entity.id
_entity.type
_entity.pdbx_description
1 polymer ?
#
loop_
_entity_poly.entity_id
_entity_poly.type
_entity_poly.pdbx_seq_one_letter_code
_entity_poly.pdbx_strand_id
1 'polypeptide(L)'
;MQAVDFNNAYYIKLGIGGKWEESSIRENKIRIGWANWIVEEINQKNWDTLKAKHQHEYKNKGSATADINALKALVESTSDDIWITFHLSQLWWCRVGESGISKDEISNYRKVLGHWYNHDIHNQPLILNQIPE
;
A
#
# COMPACT_ATOMS: atom_id res chain seq x y z
N MET A 1 -22.00 8.02 1.34
CA MET A 1 -20.81 8.35 2.16
C MET A 1 -20.66 9.87 2.22
N GLN A 2 -19.90 10.41 3.18
CA GLN A 2 -19.54 11.83 3.16
C GLN A 2 -18.38 12.05 2.17
N ALA A 3 -18.13 13.31 1.79
CA ALA A 3 -16.95 13.67 1.01
C ALA A 3 -15.68 13.11 1.69
N VAL A 4 -14.76 12.61 0.87
CA VAL A 4 -13.52 11.97 1.34
C VAL A 4 -12.39 12.95 1.11
N ASP A 5 -12.05 13.73 2.14
CA ASP A 5 -10.91 14.66 2.09
C ASP A 5 -9.60 13.93 2.39
N PHE A 6 -8.58 14.12 1.55
CA PHE A 6 -7.27 13.51 1.74
C PHE A 6 -6.15 14.44 1.28
N ASN A 7 -4.96 14.26 1.87
CA ASN A 7 -3.77 15.04 1.55
C ASN A 7 -3.05 14.46 0.32
N ASN A 8 -2.93 13.13 0.24
CA ASN A 8 -2.26 12.44 -0.85
C ASN A 8 -3.03 11.20 -1.29
N ALA A 9 -2.88 10.85 -2.58
CA ALA A 9 -3.33 9.59 -3.14
C ALA A 9 -2.13 8.81 -3.70
N TYR A 10 -1.98 7.56 -3.27
CA TYR A 10 -0.88 6.69 -3.69
C TYR A 10 -1.42 5.45 -4.40
N TYR A 11 -0.75 5.05 -5.47
CA TYR A 11 -1.00 3.76 -6.10
C TYR A 11 -0.12 2.68 -5.46
N ILE A 12 -0.70 1.51 -5.19
CA ILE A 12 0.04 0.31 -4.77
C ILE A 12 -0.32 -0.90 -5.61
N LYS A 13 0.74 -1.61 -6.03
CA LYS A 13 0.63 -2.94 -6.61
C LYS A 13 0.72 -3.99 -5.50
N LEU A 14 -0.32 -4.81 -5.37
CA LEU A 14 -0.42 -5.82 -4.33
C LEU A 14 0.25 -7.14 -4.78
N GLY A 15 1.58 -7.09 -4.79
CA GLY A 15 2.43 -8.22 -5.17
C GLY A 15 2.66 -8.37 -6.67
N ILE A 16 3.66 -9.18 -7.03
CA ILE A 16 3.95 -9.48 -8.44
C ILE A 16 2.72 -10.14 -9.10
N GLY A 17 2.34 -9.62 -10.27
CA GLY A 17 1.16 -10.08 -10.99
C GLY A 17 -0.17 -9.94 -10.24
N GLY A 18 -0.26 -9.11 -9.20
CA GLY A 18 -1.50 -8.95 -8.42
C GLY A 18 -1.79 -10.11 -7.45
N LYS A 19 -0.80 -10.98 -7.19
CA LYS A 19 -0.98 -12.22 -6.40
C LYS A 19 -1.56 -12.04 -4.99
N TRP A 20 -1.58 -10.81 -4.46
CA TRP A 20 -2.11 -10.52 -3.12
C TRP A 20 -3.36 -9.66 -3.12
N GLU A 21 -3.90 -9.24 -4.28
CA GLU A 21 -5.07 -8.35 -4.37
C GLU A 21 -6.27 -8.90 -3.58
N GLU A 22 -6.68 -10.14 -3.87
CA GLU A 22 -7.82 -10.77 -3.21
C GLU A 22 -7.63 -10.87 -1.69
N SER A 23 -6.48 -11.38 -1.24
CA SER A 23 -6.18 -11.50 0.19
C SER A 23 -6.07 -10.15 0.90
N SER A 24 -5.58 -9.13 0.23
CA SER A 24 -5.44 -7.77 0.75
C SER A 24 -6.82 -7.14 0.99
N ILE A 25 -7.70 -7.25 -0.02
CA ILE A 25 -9.06 -6.73 0.04
C ILE A 25 -9.87 -7.48 1.10
N ARG A 26 -9.89 -8.82 1.03
CA ARG A 26 -10.68 -9.66 1.93
C ARG A 26 -10.26 -9.55 3.40
N GLU A 27 -8.98 -9.33 3.68
CA GLU A 27 -8.45 -9.27 5.05
C GLU A 27 -8.18 -7.85 5.55
N ASN A 28 -8.50 -6.82 4.77
CA ASN A 28 -8.25 -5.40 5.10
C ASN A 28 -6.77 -5.13 5.42
N LYS A 29 -5.90 -5.59 4.52
CA LYS A 29 -4.44 -5.45 4.59
C LYS A 29 -3.92 -4.82 3.31
N ILE A 30 -2.86 -4.03 3.41
CA ILE A 30 -2.02 -3.63 2.29
C ILE A 30 -0.79 -4.55 2.31
N ARG A 31 -0.79 -5.59 1.48
CA ARG A 31 0.29 -6.59 1.44
C ARG A 31 1.46 -6.14 0.59
N ILE A 32 2.68 -6.34 1.10
CA ILE A 32 3.90 -5.78 0.52
C ILE A 32 5.06 -6.76 0.39
N GLY A 33 5.90 -6.50 -0.63
CA GLY A 33 6.89 -7.41 -1.21
C GLY A 33 8.15 -7.65 -0.37
N TRP A 34 8.41 -6.81 0.63
CA TRP A 34 9.64 -6.80 1.44
C TRP A 34 9.67 -7.90 2.50
N ALA A 35 9.26 -9.14 2.16
CA ALA A 35 9.08 -10.24 3.11
C ALA A 35 10.35 -10.66 3.85
N ASN A 36 11.52 -10.43 3.26
CA ASN A 36 12.83 -10.73 3.85
C ASN A 36 13.37 -9.60 4.74
N TRP A 37 12.72 -8.45 4.76
CA TRP A 37 13.13 -7.31 5.58
C TRP A 37 12.53 -7.46 6.99
N ILE A 38 13.30 -7.10 8.01
CA ILE A 38 12.89 -7.20 9.41
C ILE A 38 11.86 -6.11 9.70
N VAL A 39 10.68 -6.49 10.17
CA VAL A 39 9.55 -5.57 10.40
C VAL A 39 9.91 -4.48 11.41
N GLU A 40 10.65 -4.83 12.45
CA GLU A 40 11.12 -3.92 13.49
C GLU A 40 12.02 -2.83 12.90
N GLU A 41 12.90 -3.17 11.95
CA GLU A 41 13.78 -2.20 11.27
C GLU A 41 12.98 -1.27 10.35
N ILE A 42 11.97 -1.80 9.65
CA ILE A 42 11.05 -0.97 8.84
C ILE A 42 10.34 0.05 9.73
N ASN A 43 9.83 -0.40 10.87
CA ASN A 43 9.07 0.44 11.80
C ASN A 43 9.93 1.48 12.54
N GLN A 44 11.26 1.31 12.59
CA GLN A 44 12.19 2.33 13.10
C GLN A 44 12.34 3.54 12.17
N LYS A 45 11.89 3.44 10.91
CA LYS A 45 11.92 4.52 9.90
C LYS A 45 13.33 5.09 9.64
N ASN A 46 14.38 4.31 9.87
CA ASN A 46 15.75 4.69 9.55
C ASN A 46 16.06 4.36 8.08
N TRP A 47 15.53 5.19 7.19
CA TRP A 47 15.53 4.96 5.73
C TRP A 47 16.93 4.84 5.14
N ASP A 48 17.89 5.64 5.62
CA ASP A 48 19.27 5.59 5.15
C ASP A 48 19.94 4.25 5.50
N THR A 49 19.68 3.74 6.70
CA THR A 49 20.20 2.44 7.15
C THR A 49 19.56 1.30 6.37
N LEU A 50 18.23 1.31 6.19
CA LEU A 50 17.53 0.33 5.36
C LEU A 50 18.04 0.34 3.91
N LYS A 51 18.25 1.53 3.35
CA LYS A 51 18.84 1.70 2.02
C LYS A 51 20.23 1.10 1.93
N ALA A 52 21.12 1.44 2.86
CA ALA A 52 22.48 0.91 2.87
C ALA A 52 22.49 -0.62 3.00
N LYS A 53 21.58 -1.18 3.80
CA LYS A 53 21.45 -2.62 4.03
C LYS A 53 20.95 -3.37 2.79
N HIS A 54 19.92 -2.86 2.12
CA HIS A 54 19.24 -3.59 1.05
C HIS A 54 19.59 -3.14 -0.38
N GLN A 55 20.44 -2.11 -0.56
CA GLN A 55 20.84 -1.62 -1.90
C GLN A 55 21.38 -2.71 -2.84
N HIS A 56 21.98 -3.78 -2.29
CA HIS A 56 22.55 -4.88 -3.05
C HIS A 56 21.49 -5.79 -3.70
N GLU A 57 20.22 -5.71 -3.27
CA GLU A 57 19.09 -6.44 -3.87
C GLU A 57 18.68 -5.86 -5.24
N TYR A 58 19.18 -4.67 -5.59
CA TYR A 58 18.77 -3.93 -6.79
C TYR A 58 19.89 -3.86 -7.83
N LYS A 59 19.53 -4.08 -9.09
CA LYS A 59 20.46 -3.96 -10.23
C LYS A 59 20.92 -2.52 -10.49
N ASN A 60 20.15 -1.52 -10.07
CA ASN A 60 20.51 -0.11 -10.23
C ASN A 60 20.01 0.74 -9.05
N LYS A 61 20.70 1.87 -8.82
CA LYS A 61 20.42 2.78 -7.69
C LYS A 61 19.06 3.47 -7.77
N GLY A 62 18.54 3.67 -8.99
CA GLY A 62 17.23 4.29 -9.22
C GLY A 62 16.10 3.43 -8.69
N SER A 63 16.11 2.13 -9.00
CA SER A 63 15.15 1.15 -8.51
C SER A 63 15.19 1.03 -7.00
N ALA A 64 16.38 0.96 -6.38
CA ALA A 64 16.49 0.94 -4.91
C ALA A 64 15.86 2.18 -4.26
N THR A 65 16.06 3.35 -4.86
CA THR A 65 15.52 4.61 -4.34
C THR A 65 14.00 4.67 -4.50
N ALA A 66 13.48 4.28 -5.67
CA ALA A 66 12.04 4.26 -5.92
C ALA A 66 11.31 3.29 -4.97
N ASP A 67 11.87 2.09 -4.76
CA ASP A 67 11.26 1.07 -3.91
C ASP A 67 11.23 1.48 -2.43
N ILE A 68 12.33 2.08 -1.95
CA ILE A 68 12.40 2.63 -0.59
C ILE A 68 11.44 3.81 -0.42
N ASN A 69 11.32 4.68 -1.42
CA ASN A 69 10.37 5.79 -1.35
C ASN A 69 8.92 5.29 -1.31
N ALA A 70 8.60 4.20 -2.02
CA ALA A 70 7.28 3.58 -1.97
C ALA A 70 6.99 2.97 -0.58
N LEU A 71 7.95 2.25 0.00
CA LEU A 71 7.84 1.74 1.37
C LEU A 71 7.71 2.88 2.38
N LYS A 72 8.54 3.93 2.26
CA LYS A 72 8.50 5.12 3.11
C LYS A 72 7.14 5.78 3.06
N ALA A 73 6.60 6.05 1.87
CA ALA A 73 5.27 6.60 1.70
C ALA A 73 4.24 5.73 2.43
N LEU A 74 4.28 4.41 2.24
CA LEU A 74 3.35 3.50 2.91
C LEU A 74 3.54 3.45 4.42
N VAL A 75 4.72 3.68 4.98
CA VAL A 75 4.94 3.65 6.44
C VAL A 75 4.62 4.99 7.09
N GLU A 76 4.80 6.08 6.36
CA GLU A 76 4.57 7.43 6.84
C GLU A 76 3.14 7.93 6.58
N SER A 77 2.36 7.27 5.70
CA SER A 77 0.97 7.63 5.47
C SER A 77 0.15 7.63 6.76
N THR A 78 -0.79 8.57 6.84
CA THR A 78 -1.73 8.68 7.96
C THR A 78 -3.15 8.30 7.51
N SER A 79 -4.11 8.47 8.42
CA SER A 79 -5.53 8.38 8.06
C SER A 79 -5.96 9.43 7.03
N ASP A 80 -5.16 10.47 6.79
CA ASP A 80 -5.47 11.53 5.84
C ASP A 80 -4.95 11.24 4.42
N ASP A 81 -4.31 10.09 4.21
CA ASP A 81 -3.88 9.63 2.89
C ASP A 81 -4.73 8.46 2.41
N ILE A 82 -4.91 8.35 1.09
CA ILE A 82 -5.57 7.21 0.47
C ILE A 82 -4.61 6.37 -0.36
N TRP A 83 -4.84 5.07 -0.33
CA TRP A 83 -4.11 4.08 -1.12
C TRP A 83 -5.07 3.41 -2.09
N ILE A 84 -4.70 3.40 -3.37
CA ILE A 84 -5.50 2.82 -4.45
C ILE A 84 -4.81 1.61 -5.08
N THR A 85 -5.60 0.64 -5.50
CA THR A 85 -5.17 -0.45 -6.36
C THR A 85 -6.28 -0.81 -7.36
N PHE A 86 -5.99 -1.71 -8.29
CA PHE A 86 -6.98 -2.22 -9.22
C PHE A 86 -7.10 -3.73 -9.09
N HIS A 87 -8.33 -4.23 -8.99
CA HIS A 87 -8.61 -5.65 -8.92
C HIS A 87 -9.99 -5.92 -9.50
N LEU A 88 -10.12 -6.96 -10.35
CA LEU A 88 -11.35 -7.34 -11.04
C LEU A 88 -12.04 -6.16 -11.78
N SER A 89 -11.25 -5.36 -12.50
CA SER A 89 -11.70 -4.18 -13.25
C SER A 89 -12.35 -3.08 -12.39
N GLN A 90 -12.06 -3.06 -11.09
CA GLN A 90 -12.53 -2.03 -10.16
C GLN A 90 -11.34 -1.33 -9.52
N LEU A 91 -11.50 -0.03 -9.25
CA LEU A 91 -10.63 0.70 -8.36
C LEU A 91 -11.03 0.37 -6.92
N TRP A 92 -10.04 -0.05 -6.15
CA TRP A 92 -10.17 -0.22 -4.71
C TRP A 92 -9.35 0.85 -4.02
N TRP A 93 -9.92 1.48 -3.01
CA TRP A 93 -9.24 2.48 -2.21
C TRP A 93 -9.42 2.21 -0.71
N CYS A 94 -8.44 2.64 0.08
CA CYS A 94 -8.52 2.53 1.53
C CYS A 94 -7.69 3.64 2.21
N ARG A 95 -7.88 3.77 3.52
CA ARG A 95 -7.00 4.56 4.40
C ARG A 95 -6.17 3.60 5.26
N VAL A 96 -5.04 4.09 5.77
CA VAL A 96 -4.22 3.34 6.72
C VAL A 96 -4.40 3.88 8.13
N GLY A 97 -4.37 2.98 9.12
CA GLY A 97 -4.42 3.37 10.53
C GLY A 97 -3.05 3.71 11.10
N GLU A 98 -3.00 4.02 12.40
CA GLU A 98 -1.76 4.33 13.13
C GLU A 98 -0.79 3.14 13.27
N SER A 99 -1.22 1.93 12.93
CA SER A 99 -0.35 0.75 12.97
C SER A 99 0.78 0.84 11.94
N GLY A 100 1.99 0.50 12.36
CA GLY A 100 3.12 0.24 11.48
C GLY A 100 2.98 -1.05 10.66
N ILE A 101 4.07 -1.47 10.05
CA ILE A 101 4.13 -2.75 9.32
C ILE A 101 4.06 -3.91 10.29
N SER A 102 3.40 -4.98 9.87
CA SER A 102 3.29 -6.27 10.54
C SER A 102 3.63 -7.38 9.56
N LYS A 103 3.75 -8.62 10.04
CA LYS A 103 4.01 -9.80 9.20
C LYS A 103 3.06 -10.93 9.56
N ASP A 104 2.63 -11.67 8.56
CA ASP A 104 1.94 -12.94 8.69
C ASP A 104 2.58 -13.99 7.76
N GLU A 105 1.96 -15.17 7.66
CA GLU A 105 2.46 -16.28 6.83
C GLU A 105 2.50 -15.96 5.32
N ILE A 106 1.78 -14.92 4.87
CA ILE A 106 1.67 -14.58 3.45
C ILE A 106 2.68 -13.50 3.07
N SER A 107 2.76 -12.42 3.85
CA SER A 107 3.65 -11.30 3.54
C SER A 107 3.83 -10.34 4.74
N ASN A 108 4.71 -9.36 4.57
CA ASN A 108 4.60 -8.14 5.35
C ASN A 108 3.33 -7.38 4.91
N TYR A 109 2.73 -6.62 5.81
CA TYR A 109 1.53 -5.86 5.51
C TYR A 109 1.37 -4.63 6.42
N ARG A 110 0.59 -3.64 5.95
CA ARG A 110 0.02 -2.58 6.79
C ARG A 110 -1.49 -2.80 6.95
N LYS A 111 -2.06 -2.55 8.13
CA LYS A 111 -3.51 -2.68 8.32
C LYS A 111 -4.24 -1.50 7.71
N VAL A 112 -5.35 -1.80 7.05
CA VAL A 112 -6.30 -0.80 6.58
C VAL A 112 -7.11 -0.26 7.77
N LEU A 113 -7.39 1.04 7.74
CA LEU A 113 -8.37 1.66 8.63
C LEU A 113 -9.78 1.32 8.12
N GLY A 114 -10.45 0.38 8.78
CA GLY A 114 -11.76 -0.11 8.36
C GLY A 114 -11.64 -1.12 7.23
N HIS A 115 -12.06 -0.73 6.02
CA HIS A 115 -12.15 -1.63 4.87
C HIS A 115 -11.55 -1.04 3.60
N TRP A 116 -11.31 -1.92 2.62
CA TRP A 116 -11.19 -1.49 1.25
C TRP A 116 -12.57 -1.15 0.67
N TYR A 117 -12.63 -0.07 -0.10
CA TYR A 117 -13.83 0.45 -0.74
C TYR A 117 -13.66 0.42 -2.25
N ASN A 118 -14.70 0.01 -2.96
CA ASN A 118 -14.78 0.00 -4.43
C ASN A 118 -15.95 0.85 -4.94
N HIS A 119 -16.48 1.75 -4.12
CA HIS A 119 -17.57 2.64 -4.46
C HIS A 119 -17.16 4.10 -4.21
N ASP A 120 -17.80 5.01 -4.93
CA ASP A 120 -17.69 6.45 -4.72
C ASP A 120 -18.56 6.94 -3.54
N ILE A 121 -18.58 8.26 -3.31
CA ILE A 121 -19.37 8.87 -2.23
C ILE A 121 -20.89 8.71 -2.42
N HIS A 122 -21.34 8.51 -3.66
CA HIS A 122 -22.72 8.25 -4.07
C HIS A 122 -23.06 6.75 -4.13
N ASN A 123 -22.17 5.90 -3.61
CA ASN A 123 -22.31 4.46 -3.61
C ASN A 123 -22.39 3.85 -5.02
N GLN A 124 -21.81 4.51 -6.02
CA GLN A 124 -21.64 3.96 -7.37
C GLN A 124 -20.32 3.17 -7.44
N PRO A 125 -20.32 1.97 -8.05
CA PRO A 125 -19.11 1.19 -8.22
C PRO A 125 -18.04 1.95 -9.03
N LEU A 126 -16.80 1.93 -8.55
CA LEU A 126 -15.65 2.52 -9.24
C LEU A 126 -15.08 1.52 -10.26
N ILE A 127 -15.76 1.41 -11.38
CA ILE A 127 -15.38 0.51 -12.49
C ILE A 127 -14.38 1.23 -13.38
N LEU A 128 -13.26 0.57 -13.72
CA LEU A 128 -12.12 1.18 -14.42
C LEU A 128 -12.51 1.95 -15.69
N ASN A 129 -13.44 1.41 -16.47
CA ASN A 129 -13.88 1.97 -17.74
C ASN A 129 -14.99 3.03 -17.59
N GLN A 130 -15.30 3.43 -16.36
CA GLN A 130 -16.36 4.38 -16.02
C GLN A 130 -15.86 5.48 -15.07
N ILE A 131 -14.57 5.47 -14.72
CA ILE A 131 -13.95 6.55 -13.95
C ILE A 131 -13.82 7.76 -14.91
N PRO A 132 -14.39 8.93 -14.57
CA PRO A 132 -14.23 10.14 -15.37
C PRO A 132 -12.75 10.51 -15.55
N GLU A 133 -12.40 11.06 -16.71
CA GLU A 133 -11.08 11.65 -16.97
C GLU A 133 -10.82 12.91 -16.15
#